data_AF-A0A258U828-F1
#
_entry.id   AF-A0A258U828-F1
#
_cell.length_a   1.000
_cell.length_b   1.000
_cell.length_c   1.000
_cell.angle_alpha   90.00
_cell.angle_beta   90.00
_cell.angle_gamma   90.00
#
_symmetry.space_group_name_H-M   'P 1'
#
loop_
_entity.id
_entity.type
_entity.pdbx_description
1 polymer ?
#
loop_
_entity_poly.entity_id
_entity_poly.type
_entity_poly.pdbx_seq_one_letter_code
_entity_poly.pdbx_strand_id
1 'polypeptide(L)'
;MREEYFEHYCKITSNGYHLILNEQSNMKKKLWSILAILGFSTIMAHAQQWTPEEQLELFGYCEKGILMKELGISEETANKIGQINYWATLQKLKIEANTNDTFATANEVNQEVLKKYKALSITGDRAKGLISRMNATGCAITQIRHIKTYDTLTKVQLVAAYKSKFRKKLMDQLGVNGRQADMIIDAEAWKQKESLVVAQIAESDFNRIRKAVLLNKEYNKKLLLIDLTEQQKSQAVEFFIQNQL
;
A
#
# COMPACT_ATOMS: atom_id res chain seq x y z
N MET A 1 -56.24 69.16 -20.06
CA MET A 1 -54.92 68.85 -19.49
C MET A 1 -55.05 67.75 -18.44
N ARG A 2 -55.40 66.52 -18.85
CA ARG A 2 -55.69 65.42 -17.93
C ARG A 2 -55.39 64.03 -18.54
N GLU A 3 -54.30 63.91 -19.32
CA GLU A 3 -53.94 62.64 -19.97
C GLU A 3 -52.44 62.26 -19.94
N GLU A 4 -51.52 63.10 -19.47
CA GLU A 4 -50.08 62.77 -19.50
C GLU A 4 -49.51 62.15 -18.22
N TYR A 5 -50.33 61.92 -17.18
CA TYR A 5 -49.83 61.35 -15.90
C TYR A 5 -50.07 59.84 -15.73
N PHE A 6 -50.73 59.16 -16.67
CA PHE A 6 -51.09 57.74 -16.51
C PHE A 6 -50.16 56.75 -17.25
N GLU A 7 -49.33 57.19 -18.21
CA GLU A 7 -48.43 56.28 -18.92
C GLU A 7 -47.09 56.01 -18.20
N HIS A 8 -46.71 56.80 -17.21
CA HIS A 8 -45.40 56.61 -16.55
C HIS A 8 -45.41 55.53 -15.45
N TYR A 9 -46.58 55.18 -14.90
CA TYR A 9 -46.68 54.17 -13.83
C TYR A 9 -46.80 52.71 -14.32
N CYS A 10 -47.17 52.47 -15.58
CA CYS A 10 -47.27 51.10 -16.12
C CYS A 10 -45.96 50.53 -16.68
N LYS A 11 -44.89 51.34 -16.81
CA LYS A 11 -43.59 50.85 -17.33
C LYS A 11 -42.61 50.41 -16.23
N ILE A 12 -42.89 50.72 -14.96
CA ILE A 12 -42.01 50.40 -13.83
C ILE A 12 -42.32 49.02 -13.21
N THR A 13 -43.53 48.49 -13.38
CA THR A 13 -43.91 47.21 -12.76
C THR A 13 -43.60 45.98 -13.62
N SER A 14 -43.38 46.08 -14.93
CA SER A 14 -43.09 44.90 -15.77
C SER A 14 -41.62 44.42 -15.70
N ASN A 15 -40.65 45.33 -15.54
CA ASN A 15 -39.23 44.98 -15.48
C ASN A 15 -38.77 44.46 -14.10
N GLY A 16 -39.51 44.73 -13.02
CA GLY A 16 -39.16 44.27 -11.67
C GLY A 16 -39.41 42.77 -11.44
N TYR A 17 -40.47 42.19 -12.03
CA TYR A 17 -40.81 40.77 -11.80
C TYR A 17 -39.90 39.80 -12.57
N HIS A 18 -39.32 40.22 -13.70
CA HIS A 18 -38.37 39.38 -14.45
C HIS A 18 -37.00 39.26 -13.78
N LEU A 19 -36.58 40.24 -12.98
CA LEU A 19 -35.30 40.21 -12.25
C LEU A 19 -35.38 39.32 -10.99
N ILE A 20 -36.50 39.32 -10.27
CA ILE A 20 -36.65 38.56 -9.01
C ILE A 20 -36.79 37.04 -9.28
N LEU A 21 -37.44 36.65 -10.39
CA LEU A 21 -37.57 35.23 -10.75
C LEU A 21 -36.25 34.61 -11.25
N ASN A 22 -35.36 35.42 -11.84
CA ASN A 22 -34.08 34.93 -12.34
C ASN A 22 -33.02 34.75 -11.23
N GLU A 23 -33.06 35.57 -10.17
CA GLU A 23 -32.19 35.40 -8.99
C GLU A 23 -32.61 34.23 -8.09
N GLN A 24 -33.92 34.00 -7.92
CA GLN A 24 -34.44 32.85 -7.14
C GLN A 24 -34.11 31.49 -7.81
N SER A 25 -34.09 31.44 -9.15
CA SER A 25 -33.72 30.24 -9.92
C SER A 25 -32.23 29.91 -9.82
N ASN A 26 -31.37 30.94 -9.78
CA ASN A 26 -29.92 30.76 -9.71
C ASN A 26 -29.41 30.41 -8.30
N MET A 27 -30.04 30.92 -7.24
CA MET A 27 -29.68 30.52 -5.86
C MET A 27 -30.05 29.07 -5.54
N LYS A 28 -31.17 28.54 -6.05
CA LYS A 28 -31.54 27.13 -5.84
C LYS A 28 -30.59 26.18 -6.56
N LYS A 29 -30.10 26.52 -7.77
CA LYS A 29 -29.08 25.73 -8.48
C LYS A 29 -27.72 25.78 -7.79
N LYS A 30 -27.33 26.92 -7.21
CA LYS A 30 -26.07 27.07 -6.46
C LYS A 30 -26.11 26.37 -5.10
N LEU A 31 -27.26 26.31 -4.42
CA LEU A 31 -27.38 25.62 -3.12
C LEU A 31 -27.32 24.10 -3.27
N TRP A 32 -27.93 23.53 -4.33
CA TRP A 32 -27.86 22.10 -4.61
C TRP A 32 -26.47 21.63 -5.07
N SER A 33 -25.66 22.53 -5.64
CA SER A 33 -24.28 22.23 -6.04
C SER A 33 -23.32 22.19 -4.84
N ILE A 34 -23.64 22.88 -3.74
CA ILE A 34 -22.83 22.88 -2.51
C ILE A 34 -23.22 21.71 -1.58
N LEU A 35 -24.48 21.27 -1.61
CA LEU A 35 -24.94 20.10 -0.85
C LEU A 35 -24.59 18.75 -1.51
N ALA A 36 -24.34 18.71 -2.83
CA ALA A 36 -23.91 17.49 -3.52
C ALA A 36 -22.42 17.15 -3.35
N ILE A 37 -21.60 18.05 -2.77
CA ILE A 37 -20.15 17.86 -2.58
C ILE A 37 -19.83 17.28 -1.20
N LEU A 38 -20.79 17.22 -0.27
CA LEU A 38 -20.61 16.66 1.08
C LEU A 38 -21.02 15.18 1.20
N GLY A 39 -21.23 14.50 0.07
CA GLY A 39 -21.55 13.08 -0.01
C GLY A 39 -20.39 12.16 -0.40
N PHE A 40 -19.17 12.71 -0.54
CA PHE A 40 -17.96 11.87 -0.53
C PHE A 40 -17.64 11.57 0.93
N SER A 41 -18.39 10.62 1.48
CA SER A 41 -17.95 9.85 2.64
C SER A 41 -16.53 9.42 2.30
N THR A 42 -15.56 10.03 2.99
CA THR A 42 -14.25 9.46 3.16
C THR A 42 -14.48 8.03 3.57
N ILE A 43 -14.31 7.09 2.64
CA ILE A 43 -13.88 5.75 3.00
C ILE A 43 -12.50 6.01 3.59
N MET A 44 -12.48 6.36 4.88
CA MET A 44 -11.30 6.15 5.68
C MET A 44 -11.17 4.64 5.66
N ALA A 45 -10.43 4.15 4.67
CA ALA A 45 -9.76 2.87 4.77
C ALA A 45 -9.11 2.94 6.15
N HIS A 46 -9.71 2.24 7.12
CA HIS A 46 -9.07 2.06 8.40
C HIS A 46 -7.75 1.42 8.04
N ALA A 47 -6.66 2.20 8.08
CA ALA A 47 -5.34 1.68 7.88
C ALA A 47 -5.21 0.59 8.94
N GLN A 48 -5.14 -0.66 8.48
CA GLN A 48 -4.98 -1.84 9.32
C GLN A 48 -3.87 -1.52 10.34
N GLN A 49 -4.24 -1.28 11.60
CA GLN A 49 -3.33 -0.79 12.60
C GLN A 49 -2.69 -1.98 13.29
N TRP A 50 -1.48 -2.32 12.85
CA TRP A 50 -0.66 -3.37 13.44
C TRP A 50 -0.16 -2.99 14.83
N THR A 51 0.06 -3.99 15.69
CA THR A 51 0.69 -3.76 16.99
C THR A 51 2.11 -3.22 16.82
N PRO A 52 2.70 -2.55 17.83
CA PRO A 52 4.08 -2.07 17.75
C PRO A 52 5.08 -3.16 17.36
N GLU A 53 4.90 -4.39 17.86
CA GLU A 53 5.74 -5.55 17.54
C GLU A 53 5.60 -5.95 16.06
N GLU A 54 4.37 -5.97 15.55
CA GLU A 54 4.06 -6.28 14.16
C GLU A 54 4.57 -5.20 13.19
N GLN A 55 4.49 -3.92 13.59
CA GLN A 55 5.08 -2.81 12.83
C GLN A 55 6.60 -2.93 12.74
N LEU A 56 7.27 -3.33 13.83
CA LEU A 56 8.70 -3.58 13.83
C LEU A 56 9.07 -4.75 12.91
N GLU A 57 8.26 -5.81 12.91
CA GLU A 57 8.46 -6.95 12.01
C GLU A 57 8.27 -6.55 10.53
N LEU A 58 7.23 -5.76 10.24
CA LEU A 58 7.00 -5.17 8.90
C LEU A 58 8.13 -4.27 8.45
N PHE A 59 8.66 -3.43 9.34
CA PHE A 59 9.86 -2.64 9.07
C PHE A 59 11.02 -3.54 8.65
N GLY A 60 11.21 -4.66 9.36
CA GLY A 60 12.22 -5.66 9.04
C GLY A 60 12.06 -6.25 7.64
N TYR A 61 10.83 -6.50 7.19
CA TYR A 61 10.54 -7.03 5.86
C TYR A 61 10.66 -6.00 4.74
N CYS A 62 10.20 -4.76 4.98
CA CYS A 62 9.93 -3.79 3.92
C CYS A 62 10.93 -2.64 3.85
N GLU A 63 11.32 -2.10 5.00
CA GLU A 63 12.06 -0.84 5.06
C GLU A 63 13.54 -1.06 5.35
N LYS A 64 13.90 -2.06 6.17
CA LYS A 64 15.28 -2.26 6.66
C LYS A 64 16.29 -2.31 5.51
N GLY A 65 16.04 -3.14 4.50
CA GLY A 65 16.96 -3.30 3.36
C GLY A 65 17.06 -2.06 2.48
N ILE A 66 15.96 -1.33 2.29
CA ILE A 66 15.92 -0.07 1.55
C ILE A 66 16.73 0.98 2.31
N LEU A 67 16.48 1.12 3.60
CA LEU A 67 17.14 2.06 4.49
C LEU A 67 18.66 1.84 4.55
N MET A 68 19.10 0.59 4.65
CA MET A 68 20.53 0.25 4.60
C MET A 68 21.19 0.76 3.33
N LYS A 69 20.54 0.59 2.18
CA LYS A 69 21.05 1.05 0.87
C LYS A 69 21.03 2.57 0.75
N GLU A 70 19.92 3.21 1.10
CA GLU A 70 19.73 4.66 0.98
C GLU A 70 20.69 5.46 1.86
N LEU A 71 20.95 4.96 3.07
CA LEU A 71 21.81 5.64 4.04
C LEU A 71 23.23 5.11 4.07
N GLY A 72 23.53 4.02 3.36
CA GLY A 72 24.84 3.36 3.41
C GLY A 72 25.23 2.88 4.81
N ILE A 73 24.25 2.41 5.59
CA ILE A 73 24.43 2.01 6.99
C ILE A 73 24.49 0.48 7.14
N SER A 74 25.10 0.03 8.24
CA SER A 74 25.14 -1.38 8.60
C SER A 74 23.77 -1.94 8.95
N GLU A 75 23.62 -3.27 8.89
CA GLU A 75 22.43 -3.96 9.38
C GLU A 75 22.19 -3.69 10.87
N GLU A 76 23.26 -3.63 11.67
CA GLU A 76 23.16 -3.32 13.11
C GLU A 76 22.56 -1.94 13.34
N THR A 77 23.02 -0.92 12.59
CA THR A 77 22.49 0.44 12.66
C THR A 77 21.03 0.48 12.22
N ALA A 78 20.66 -0.24 11.15
CA ALA A 78 19.28 -0.30 10.67
C ALA A 78 18.35 -1.00 11.69
N ASN A 79 18.82 -2.04 12.37
CA ASN A 79 18.09 -2.68 13.46
C ASN A 79 17.88 -1.70 14.63
N LYS A 80 18.91 -0.94 15.02
CA LYS A 80 18.78 0.10 16.07
C LYS A 80 17.74 1.16 15.70
N ILE A 81 17.66 1.57 14.43
CA ILE A 81 16.63 2.50 13.97
C ILE A 81 15.22 1.91 14.17
N GLY A 82 15.01 0.66 13.75
CA GLY A 82 13.74 -0.04 13.99
C GLY A 82 13.37 -0.08 15.47
N GLN A 83 14.33 -0.39 16.36
CA GLN A 83 14.13 -0.41 17.81
C GLN A 83 13.81 0.97 18.40
N ILE A 84 14.46 2.03 17.92
CA ILE A 84 14.18 3.40 18.35
C ILE A 84 12.75 3.78 17.98
N ASN A 85 12.32 3.49 16.76
CA ASN A 85 10.95 3.77 16.33
C ASN A 85 9.94 2.91 17.11
N TYR A 86 10.21 1.62 17.36
CA TYR A 86 9.37 0.74 18.17
C TYR A 86 9.16 1.30 19.57
N TRP A 87 10.27 1.67 20.23
CA TRP A 87 10.22 2.34 21.53
C TRP A 87 9.39 3.62 21.49
N ALA A 88 9.56 4.45 20.45
CA ALA A 88 8.82 5.70 20.30
C ALA A 88 7.31 5.46 20.15
N THR A 89 6.90 4.44 19.40
CA THR A 89 5.50 4.04 19.27
C THR A 89 4.93 3.61 20.62
N LEU A 90 5.65 2.79 21.40
CA LEU A 90 5.21 2.42 22.75
C LEU A 90 5.04 3.63 23.67
N GLN A 91 5.97 4.60 23.64
CA GLN A 91 5.84 5.81 24.45
C GLN A 91 4.61 6.64 24.07
N LYS A 92 4.35 6.78 22.76
CA LYS A 92 3.17 7.50 22.24
C LYS A 92 1.86 6.83 22.65
N LEU A 93 1.77 5.50 22.56
CA LEU A 93 0.61 4.75 23.03
C LEU A 93 0.40 4.92 24.55
N LYS A 94 1.47 4.94 25.36
CA LYS A 94 1.36 5.22 26.79
C LYS A 94 0.84 6.64 27.07
N ILE A 95 1.24 7.62 26.26
CA ILE A 95 0.73 9.00 26.36
C ILE A 95 -0.76 9.04 26.04
N GLU A 96 -1.18 8.41 24.94
CA GLU A 96 -2.60 8.31 24.54
C GLU A 96 -3.45 7.62 25.62
N ALA A 97 -2.87 6.66 26.32
CA ALA A 97 -3.49 5.98 27.46
C ALA A 97 -3.39 6.75 28.79
N ASN A 98 -2.76 7.93 28.84
CA ASN A 98 -2.46 8.70 30.05
C ASN A 98 -1.70 7.90 31.13
N THR A 99 -0.78 7.02 30.71
CA THR A 99 0.05 6.16 31.58
C THR A 99 1.55 6.41 31.41
N ASN A 100 1.92 7.48 30.71
CA ASN A 100 3.32 7.82 30.49
C ASN A 100 3.81 8.77 31.59
N ASP A 101 4.71 8.27 32.45
CA ASP A 101 5.28 9.06 33.55
C ASP A 101 6.51 9.88 33.14
N THR A 102 7.02 9.69 31.92
CA THR A 102 8.28 10.31 31.44
C THR A 102 8.03 11.45 30.45
N PHE A 103 7.09 11.27 29.53
CA PHE A 103 6.79 12.23 28.47
C PHE A 103 5.31 12.61 28.54
N ALA A 104 5.03 13.91 28.44
CA ALA A 104 3.68 14.45 28.40
C ALA A 104 3.13 14.52 26.97
N THR A 105 3.99 14.64 25.95
CA THR A 105 3.54 14.80 24.55
C THR A 105 4.31 13.94 23.56
N ALA A 106 3.66 13.59 22.45
CA ALA A 106 4.31 12.88 21.34
C ALA A 106 5.48 13.67 20.74
N ASN A 107 5.48 15.01 20.86
CA ASN A 107 6.57 15.85 20.40
C ASN A 107 7.83 15.69 21.25
N GLU A 108 7.71 15.54 22.56
CA GLU A 108 8.85 15.27 23.45
C GLU A 108 9.48 13.91 23.12
N VAL A 109 8.66 12.89 22.85
CA VAL A 109 9.13 11.58 22.36
C VAL A 109 9.90 11.75 21.05
N ASN A 110 9.37 12.51 20.09
CA ASN A 110 10.05 12.76 18.81
C ASN A 110 11.39 13.48 18.98
N GLN A 111 11.48 14.45 19.90
CA GLN A 111 12.75 15.10 20.22
C GLN A 111 13.78 14.12 20.77
N GLU A 112 13.35 13.20 21.63
CA GLU A 112 14.22 12.15 22.17
C GLU A 112 14.66 11.14 21.10
N VAL A 113 13.76 10.78 20.17
CA VAL A 113 14.11 9.99 18.97
C VAL A 113 15.20 10.67 18.16
N LEU A 114 15.10 11.98 17.90
CA LEU A 114 16.12 12.73 17.17
C LEU A 114 17.47 12.72 17.87
N LYS A 115 17.51 12.76 19.22
CA LYS A 115 18.76 12.61 19.98
C LYS A 115 19.35 11.21 19.80
N LYS A 116 18.52 10.16 19.87
CA LYS A 116 18.95 8.77 19.64
C LYS A 116 19.49 8.57 18.22
N TYR A 117 18.87 9.16 17.20
CA TYR A 117 19.39 9.15 15.83
C TYR A 117 20.70 9.90 15.66
N LYS A 118 20.85 11.05 16.32
CA LYS A 118 22.11 11.79 16.32
C LYS A 118 23.26 10.94 16.90
N ALA A 119 23.00 10.12 17.93
CA ALA A 119 23.98 9.18 18.46
C ALA A 119 24.38 8.06 17.47
N LEU A 120 23.54 7.79 16.46
CA LEU A 120 23.85 6.90 15.33
C LEU A 120 24.45 7.64 14.13
N SER A 121 24.87 8.90 14.31
CA SER A 121 25.35 9.78 13.23
C SER A 121 24.32 10.07 12.14
N ILE A 122 23.02 9.97 12.47
CA ILE A 122 21.91 10.32 11.57
C ILE A 122 21.32 11.65 12.02
N THR A 123 21.45 12.68 11.19
CA THR A 123 21.11 14.07 11.56
C THR A 123 20.25 14.77 10.51
N GLY A 124 19.73 15.95 10.87
CA GLY A 124 19.02 16.84 9.96
C GLY A 124 17.74 16.22 9.41
N ASP A 125 17.44 16.49 8.14
CA ASP A 125 16.21 16.04 7.50
C ASP A 125 16.15 14.52 7.32
N ARG A 126 17.30 13.85 7.23
CA ARG A 126 17.37 12.39 7.23
C ARG A 126 16.76 11.82 8.50
N ALA A 127 17.12 12.35 9.67
CA ALA A 127 16.61 11.90 10.96
C ALA A 127 15.09 12.12 11.09
N LYS A 128 14.60 13.28 10.64
CA LYS A 128 13.16 13.59 10.67
C LYS A 128 12.36 12.64 9.78
N GLY A 129 12.87 12.31 8.60
CA GLY A 129 12.23 11.38 7.67
C GLY A 129 12.09 9.96 8.21
N LEU A 130 12.92 9.53 9.16
CA LEU A 130 12.84 8.17 9.74
C LEU A 130 11.69 8.00 10.75
N ILE A 131 11.21 9.09 11.33
CA ILE A 131 10.15 9.04 12.35
C ILE A 131 8.82 8.55 11.74
N SER A 132 8.57 8.86 10.46
CA SER A 132 7.33 8.48 9.77
C SER A 132 7.40 7.10 9.07
N ARG A 133 8.58 6.49 8.96
CA ARG A 133 8.79 5.26 8.16
C ARG A 133 8.37 3.96 8.85
N MET A 134 7.96 3.99 10.11
CA MET A 134 7.47 2.78 10.78
C MET A 134 6.06 2.37 10.35
N ASN A 135 5.31 3.27 9.71
CA ASN A 135 3.95 3.01 9.22
C ASN A 135 3.96 2.35 7.83
N ALA A 136 4.77 1.31 7.64
CA ALA A 136 4.79 0.56 6.39
C ALA A 136 3.46 -0.20 6.24
N THR A 137 2.71 0.09 5.17
CA THR A 137 1.45 -0.59 4.85
C THR A 137 1.65 -1.96 4.17
N GLY A 138 2.91 -2.35 3.94
CA GLY A 138 3.33 -3.58 3.29
C GLY A 138 4.24 -3.31 2.09
N CYS A 139 4.88 -4.37 1.58
CA CYS A 139 5.78 -4.31 0.43
C CYS A 139 5.68 -5.61 -0.38
N ALA A 140 6.28 -5.69 -1.56
CA ALA A 140 6.09 -6.83 -2.47
C ALA A 140 6.28 -8.22 -1.82
N ILE A 141 7.23 -8.36 -0.87
CA ILE A 141 7.48 -9.64 -0.17
C ILE A 141 6.35 -10.02 0.82
N THR A 142 5.57 -9.05 1.31
CA THR A 142 4.43 -9.30 2.22
C THR A 142 3.13 -9.55 1.47
N GLN A 143 3.12 -9.37 0.15
CA GLN A 143 1.92 -9.53 -0.68
C GLN A 143 1.74 -10.97 -1.14
N ILE A 144 0.48 -11.40 -1.21
CA ILE A 144 0.06 -12.68 -1.79
C ILE A 144 -0.60 -12.38 -3.13
N ARG A 145 -0.21 -13.11 -4.17
CA ARG A 145 -0.89 -13.09 -5.47
C ARG A 145 -1.59 -14.41 -5.69
N HIS A 146 -2.78 -14.51 -5.11
CA HIS A 146 -3.66 -15.67 -5.24
C HIS A 146 -4.59 -15.47 -6.44
N ILE A 147 -4.54 -16.40 -7.41
CA ILE A 147 -5.39 -16.37 -8.59
C ILE A 147 -6.51 -17.41 -8.41
N LYS A 148 -7.72 -16.93 -8.09
CA LYS A 148 -8.89 -17.76 -7.77
C LYS A 148 -9.26 -18.76 -8.88
N THR A 149 -9.05 -18.41 -10.14
CA THR A 149 -9.37 -19.31 -11.27
C THR A 149 -8.54 -20.59 -11.25
N TYR A 150 -7.42 -20.62 -10.50
CA TYR A 150 -6.58 -21.80 -10.41
C TYR A 150 -7.01 -22.76 -9.30
N ASP A 151 -7.92 -22.37 -8.42
CA ASP A 151 -8.26 -23.13 -7.20
C ASP A 151 -8.81 -24.53 -7.51
N THR A 152 -9.56 -24.66 -8.60
CA THR A 152 -10.13 -25.93 -9.06
C THR A 152 -9.12 -26.85 -9.75
N LEU A 153 -7.95 -26.33 -10.13
CA LEU A 153 -6.90 -27.10 -10.78
C LEU A 153 -5.97 -27.74 -9.74
N THR A 154 -5.67 -29.02 -9.89
CA THR A 154 -4.55 -29.64 -9.19
C THR A 154 -3.22 -29.02 -9.66
N LYS A 155 -2.15 -29.15 -8.87
CA LYS A 155 -0.81 -28.68 -9.29
C LYS A 155 -0.42 -29.25 -10.65
N VAL A 156 -0.67 -30.55 -10.88
CA VAL A 156 -0.33 -31.23 -12.13
C VAL A 156 -1.09 -30.66 -13.32
N GLN A 157 -2.39 -30.41 -13.17
CA GLN A 157 -3.21 -29.77 -14.21
C GLN A 157 -2.73 -28.34 -14.49
N LEU A 158 -2.39 -27.58 -13.45
CA LEU A 158 -1.88 -26.22 -13.58
C LEU A 158 -0.55 -26.19 -14.35
N VAL A 159 0.39 -27.08 -14.00
CA VAL A 159 1.66 -27.24 -14.72
C VAL A 159 1.42 -27.63 -16.18
N ALA A 160 0.55 -28.60 -16.45
CA ALA A 160 0.24 -29.03 -17.80
C ALA A 160 -0.36 -27.89 -18.66
N ALA A 161 -1.27 -27.12 -18.08
CA ALA A 161 -1.89 -25.97 -18.75
C ALA A 161 -0.85 -24.88 -19.08
N TYR A 162 0.01 -24.51 -18.13
CA TYR A 162 1.10 -23.57 -18.38
C TYR A 162 2.07 -24.09 -19.44
N LYS A 163 2.45 -25.37 -19.38
CA LYS A 163 3.37 -25.96 -20.35
C LYS A 163 2.80 -25.92 -21.77
N SER A 164 1.51 -26.24 -21.91
CA SER A 164 0.82 -26.22 -23.20
C SER A 164 0.72 -24.82 -23.80
N LYS A 165 0.33 -23.82 -22.99
CA LYS A 165 0.02 -22.46 -23.47
C LYS A 165 1.23 -21.52 -23.53
N PHE A 166 2.19 -21.69 -22.63
CA PHE A 166 3.16 -20.64 -22.32
C PHE A 166 4.63 -21.08 -22.30
N ARG A 167 4.95 -22.38 -22.34
CA ARG A 167 6.35 -22.86 -22.23
C ARG A 167 7.29 -22.26 -23.26
N LYS A 168 6.89 -22.27 -24.54
CA LYS A 168 7.73 -21.72 -25.62
C LYS A 168 7.94 -20.22 -25.43
N LYS A 169 6.87 -19.47 -25.15
CA LYS A 169 6.94 -18.03 -24.87
C LYS A 169 7.86 -17.71 -23.69
N LEU A 170 7.80 -18.49 -22.62
CA LEU A 170 8.67 -18.34 -21.45
C LEU A 170 10.14 -18.57 -21.84
N MET A 171 10.44 -19.63 -22.58
CA MET A 171 11.80 -19.91 -23.08
C MET A 171 12.33 -18.77 -23.93
N ASP A 172 11.52 -18.31 -24.90
CA ASP A 172 11.90 -17.26 -25.84
C ASP A 172 12.11 -15.91 -25.13
N GLN A 173 11.28 -15.57 -24.14
CA GLN A 173 11.38 -14.28 -23.42
C GLN A 173 12.51 -14.25 -22.39
N LEU A 174 12.81 -15.36 -21.73
CA LEU A 174 13.84 -15.42 -20.67
C LEU A 174 15.19 -15.94 -21.20
N GLY A 175 15.25 -16.46 -22.43
CA GLY A 175 16.45 -17.08 -22.99
C GLY A 175 16.89 -18.32 -22.22
N VAL A 176 15.94 -19.12 -21.72
CA VAL A 176 16.20 -20.31 -20.90
C VAL A 176 15.94 -21.60 -21.66
N ASN A 177 16.60 -22.70 -21.26
CA ASN A 177 16.35 -23.99 -21.87
C ASN A 177 15.03 -24.62 -21.40
N GLY A 178 14.59 -25.69 -22.07
CA GLY A 178 13.32 -26.34 -21.77
C GLY A 178 13.22 -26.92 -20.35
N ARG A 179 14.32 -27.40 -19.78
CA ARG A 179 14.35 -27.90 -18.39
C ARG A 179 14.16 -26.77 -17.40
N GLN A 180 14.85 -25.65 -17.58
CA GLN A 180 14.70 -24.46 -16.76
C GLN A 180 13.27 -23.91 -16.84
N ALA A 181 12.70 -23.80 -18.04
CA ALA A 181 11.31 -23.38 -18.22
C ALA A 181 10.32 -24.29 -17.48
N ASP A 182 10.52 -25.61 -17.53
CA ASP A 182 9.69 -26.56 -16.81
C ASP A 182 9.80 -26.41 -15.29
N MET A 183 11.00 -26.15 -14.75
CA MET A 183 11.22 -25.90 -13.33
C MET A 183 10.60 -24.58 -12.88
N ILE A 184 10.67 -23.53 -13.71
CA ILE A 184 10.04 -22.23 -13.44
C ILE A 184 8.52 -22.38 -13.36
N ILE A 185 7.92 -23.10 -14.32
CA ILE A 185 6.47 -23.38 -14.32
C ILE A 185 6.07 -24.22 -13.09
N ASP A 186 6.87 -25.21 -12.70
CA ASP A 186 6.59 -26.01 -11.50
C ASP A 186 6.63 -25.18 -10.22
N ALA A 187 7.63 -24.29 -10.11
CA ALA A 187 7.76 -23.36 -8.99
C ALA A 187 6.56 -22.40 -8.91
N GLU A 188 6.10 -21.87 -10.04
CA GLU A 188 4.92 -21.00 -10.08
C GLU A 188 3.65 -21.75 -9.70
N ALA A 189 3.42 -22.94 -10.29
CA ALA A 189 2.26 -23.74 -9.96
C ALA A 189 2.23 -24.13 -8.47
N TRP A 190 3.39 -24.45 -7.89
CA TRP A 190 3.52 -24.62 -6.45
C TRP A 190 3.14 -23.34 -5.68
N LYS A 191 3.71 -22.19 -6.05
CA LYS A 191 3.42 -20.92 -5.38
C LYS A 191 1.93 -20.58 -5.40
N GLN A 192 1.24 -20.84 -6.50
CA GLN A 192 -0.20 -20.61 -6.62
C GLN A 192 -1.01 -21.51 -5.68
N LYS A 193 -0.62 -22.79 -5.52
CA LYS A 193 -1.28 -23.70 -4.59
C LYS A 193 -1.05 -23.30 -3.13
N GLU A 194 0.16 -22.92 -2.77
CA GLU A 194 0.44 -22.43 -1.41
C GLU A 194 -0.23 -21.07 -1.14
N SER A 195 -0.29 -20.19 -2.15
CA SER A 195 -0.98 -18.90 -2.04
C SER A 195 -2.45 -19.06 -1.68
N LEU A 196 -3.14 -20.09 -2.19
CA LEU A 196 -4.51 -20.41 -1.80
C LEU A 196 -4.62 -20.71 -0.30
N VAL A 197 -3.70 -21.49 0.27
CA VAL A 197 -3.69 -21.79 1.71
C VAL A 197 -3.50 -20.52 2.52
N VAL A 198 -2.58 -19.64 2.12
CA VAL A 198 -2.37 -18.37 2.82
C VAL A 198 -3.56 -17.42 2.64
N ALA A 199 -4.23 -17.44 1.48
CA ALA A 199 -5.40 -16.62 1.19
C ALA A 199 -6.62 -16.95 2.06
N GLN A 200 -6.66 -18.14 2.67
CA GLN A 200 -7.70 -18.52 3.65
C GLN A 200 -7.54 -17.85 5.01
N ILE A 201 -6.35 -17.31 5.32
CA ILE A 201 -6.12 -16.53 6.55
C ILE A 201 -6.75 -15.15 6.37
N ALA A 202 -7.46 -14.67 7.40
CA ALA A 202 -8.12 -13.37 7.38
C ALA A 202 -7.13 -12.24 7.05
N GLU A 203 -7.58 -11.24 6.28
CA GLU A 203 -6.71 -10.12 5.88
C GLU A 203 -6.22 -9.29 7.08
N SER A 204 -7.00 -9.29 8.15
CA SER A 204 -6.69 -8.60 9.41
C SER A 204 -5.74 -9.38 10.33
N ASP A 205 -5.43 -10.64 10.02
CA ASP A 205 -4.50 -11.45 10.81
C ASP A 205 -3.07 -11.28 10.27
N PHE A 206 -2.19 -10.71 11.09
CA PHE A 206 -0.79 -10.49 10.73
C PHE A 206 -0.04 -11.79 10.37
N ASN A 207 -0.50 -12.95 10.85
CA ASN A 207 0.04 -14.23 10.45
C ASN A 207 -0.07 -14.45 8.93
N ARG A 208 -1.07 -13.87 8.25
CA ARG A 208 -1.16 -13.85 6.79
C ARG A 208 0.09 -13.23 6.16
N ILE A 209 0.56 -12.10 6.69
CA ILE A 209 1.80 -11.43 6.25
C ILE A 209 3.00 -12.35 6.48
N ARG A 210 3.14 -12.93 7.68
CA ARG A 210 4.26 -13.85 7.99
C ARG A 210 4.32 -15.02 7.01
N LYS A 211 3.18 -15.63 6.73
CA LYS A 211 3.06 -16.75 5.79
C LYS A 211 3.32 -16.31 4.35
N ALA A 212 2.88 -15.11 3.94
CA ALA A 212 3.20 -14.53 2.64
C ALA A 212 4.71 -14.33 2.45
N VAL A 213 5.39 -13.78 3.47
CA VAL A 213 6.84 -13.59 3.47
C VAL A 213 7.57 -14.93 3.34
N LEU A 214 7.18 -15.93 4.13
CA LEU A 214 7.78 -17.27 4.05
C LEU A 214 7.58 -17.90 2.67
N LEU A 215 6.38 -17.82 2.12
CA LEU A 215 6.05 -18.32 0.79
C LEU A 215 6.90 -17.64 -0.30
N ASN A 216 6.99 -16.30 -0.28
CA ASN A 216 7.78 -15.56 -1.25
C ASN A 216 9.29 -15.82 -1.13
N LYS A 217 9.81 -16.01 0.09
CA LYS A 217 11.21 -16.42 0.31
C LYS A 217 11.49 -17.82 -0.26
N GLU A 218 10.61 -18.77 0.01
CA GLU A 218 10.76 -20.14 -0.50
C GLU A 218 10.61 -20.19 -2.03
N TYR A 219 9.71 -19.39 -2.61
CA TYR A 219 9.62 -19.24 -4.06
C TYR A 219 10.93 -18.71 -4.66
N ASN A 220 11.50 -17.64 -4.08
CA ASN A 220 12.79 -17.11 -4.53
C ASN A 220 13.90 -18.16 -4.40
N LYS A 221 13.91 -18.95 -3.33
CA LYS A 221 14.85 -20.07 -3.15
C LYS A 221 14.67 -21.13 -4.24
N LYS A 222 13.44 -21.48 -4.60
CA LYS A 222 13.18 -22.41 -5.72
C LYS A 222 13.73 -21.86 -7.03
N LEU A 223 13.54 -20.57 -7.33
CA LEU A 223 14.10 -19.94 -8.53
C LEU A 223 15.64 -19.87 -8.50
N LEU A 224 16.25 -19.66 -7.34
CA LEU A 224 17.71 -19.69 -7.16
C LEU A 224 18.32 -21.04 -7.55
N LEU A 225 17.62 -22.15 -7.31
CA LEU A 225 18.07 -23.50 -7.64
C LEU A 225 17.99 -23.84 -9.14
N ILE A 226 17.39 -22.97 -9.96
CA ILE A 226 17.20 -23.17 -11.42
C ILE A 226 18.39 -22.61 -12.23
N ASP A 227 19.41 -22.07 -11.55
CA ASP A 227 20.59 -21.44 -12.17
C ASP A 227 20.19 -20.29 -13.12
N LEU A 228 19.36 -19.39 -12.60
CA LEU A 228 18.89 -18.19 -13.30
C LEU A 228 19.69 -16.97 -12.84
N THR A 229 19.95 -16.05 -13.77
CA THR A 229 20.41 -14.70 -13.42
C THR A 229 19.32 -13.93 -12.66
N GLU A 230 19.70 -12.88 -11.92
CA GLU A 230 18.71 -12.02 -11.22
C GLU A 230 17.72 -11.36 -12.19
N GLN A 231 18.16 -10.97 -13.38
CA GLN A 231 17.30 -10.42 -14.42
C GLN A 231 16.25 -11.45 -14.86
N GLN A 232 16.65 -12.69 -15.13
CA GLN A 232 15.74 -13.76 -15.52
C GLN A 232 14.74 -14.11 -14.41
N LYS A 233 15.15 -14.05 -13.14
CA LYS A 233 14.23 -14.25 -12.00
C LYS A 233 13.16 -13.17 -11.98
N SER A 234 13.55 -11.90 -12.11
CA SER A 234 12.61 -10.78 -12.17
C SER A 234 11.66 -10.90 -13.36
N GLN A 235 12.18 -11.29 -14.54
CA GLN A 235 11.39 -11.52 -15.74
C GLN A 235 10.44 -12.71 -15.61
N ALA A 236 10.84 -13.79 -14.93
CA ALA A 236 9.98 -14.93 -14.67
C ALA A 236 8.77 -14.55 -13.80
N VAL A 237 8.99 -13.75 -12.76
CA VAL A 237 7.89 -13.22 -11.93
C VAL A 237 6.94 -12.39 -12.78
N GLU A 238 7.47 -11.45 -13.56
CA GLU A 238 6.67 -10.57 -14.43
C GLU A 238 5.91 -11.34 -15.50
N PHE A 239 6.52 -12.39 -16.05
CA PHE A 239 5.89 -13.27 -17.02
C PHE A 239 4.55 -13.82 -16.51
N PHE A 240 4.52 -14.38 -15.30
CA PHE A 240 3.28 -14.98 -14.77
C PHE A 240 2.25 -13.93 -14.32
N ILE A 241 2.70 -12.71 -14.00
CA ILE A 241 1.80 -11.58 -13.76
C ILE A 241 1.03 -11.24 -15.05
N GLN A 242 1.73 -11.22 -16.19
CA GLN A 242 1.17 -10.85 -17.49
C GLN A 242 0.45 -12.00 -18.21
N ASN A 243 0.80 -13.24 -17.88
CA ASN A 243 0.34 -14.44 -18.60
C ASN A 243 -0.41 -15.39 -17.67
N GLN A 244 -1.59 -14.96 -17.22
CA GLN A 244 -2.52 -15.81 -16.48
C GLN A 244 -3.24 -16.77 -17.44
N LEU A 245 -3.50 -18.01 -17.01
CA LEU A 245 -4.25 -19.02 -17.79
C LEU A 245 -5.66 -18.55 -18.15
#